data_AF-B4UEG2-F1
#
_entry.id   AF-B4UEG2-F1
#
_cell.length_a   1.000
_cell.length_b   1.000
_cell.length_c   1.000
_cell.angle_alpha   90.00
_cell.angle_beta   90.00
_cell.angle_gamma   90.00
#
_symmetry.space_group_name_H-M   'P 1'
#
loop_
_entity.id
_entity.type
_entity.pdbx_description
1 polymer ?
#
loop_
_entity_poly.entity_id
_entity_poly.type
_entity_poly.pdbx_seq_one_letter_code
_entity_poly.pdbx_strand_id
1 'polypeptide(L)'
;MARRPAQDSIDSIVREAMDGVVRRASVAIARAVADLAAAQLSEQLEVGVARAGRRRPRAAIAARTTRPRGDISRWAADRRARRVPNFVIELTGLKTKKQIVQKYGDGVVFEKGKPAPKPR
;
A
#
# COMPACT_ATOMS: atom_id res chain seq x y z
N MET A 1 44.54 -4.47 67.39
CA MET A 1 43.68 -5.30 66.53
C MET A 1 44.15 -5.15 65.10
N ALA A 2 44.75 -6.19 64.52
CA ALA A 2 45.30 -6.14 63.16
C ALA A 2 44.18 -6.41 62.13
N ARG A 3 44.01 -5.49 61.17
CA ARG A 3 43.16 -5.68 59.98
C ARG A 3 43.78 -6.79 59.12
N ARG A 4 43.03 -7.88 58.91
CA ARG A 4 43.38 -8.94 57.95
C ARG A 4 43.27 -8.34 56.53
N PRO A 5 44.24 -8.54 55.63
CA PRO A 5 44.06 -8.15 54.24
C PRO A 5 42.94 -9.02 53.66
N ALA A 6 41.95 -8.39 53.00
CA ALA A 6 40.94 -9.10 52.25
C ALA A 6 41.67 -9.88 51.15
N GLN A 7 41.78 -11.19 51.33
CA GLN A 7 42.28 -12.07 50.30
C GLN A 7 41.32 -11.94 49.11
N ASP A 8 41.86 -11.60 47.95
CA ASP A 8 41.13 -11.65 46.69
C ASP A 8 40.36 -12.97 46.62
N SER A 9 39.04 -12.88 46.47
CA SER A 9 38.22 -14.09 46.38
C SER A 9 38.59 -14.84 45.09
N ILE A 10 38.47 -16.16 45.10
CA ILE A 10 38.72 -16.97 43.89
C ILE A 10 37.93 -16.43 42.69
N ASP A 11 36.74 -15.88 42.93
CA ASP A 11 35.92 -15.22 41.91
C ASP A 11 36.56 -13.98 41.30
N SER A 12 37.33 -13.17 42.06
CA SER A 12 38.02 -12.00 41.50
C SER A 12 39.16 -12.41 40.58
N ILE A 13 39.93 -13.45 40.97
CA ILE A 13 41.01 -14.02 40.16
C ILE A 13 40.47 -14.61 38.86
N VAL A 14 39.38 -15.38 38.94
CA VAL A 14 38.73 -15.96 37.76
C VAL A 14 38.18 -14.86 36.84
N ARG A 15 37.56 -13.82 37.41
CA ARG A 15 37.01 -12.70 36.63
C ARG A 15 38.11 -11.94 35.89
N GLU A 16 39.22 -11.64 36.57
CA GLU A 16 40.35 -10.94 35.97
C GLU A 16 41.02 -11.76 34.85
N ALA A 17 41.17 -13.07 35.05
CA ALA A 17 41.69 -13.97 34.03
C ALA A 17 40.77 -14.08 32.80
N MET A 18 39.45 -14.05 32.99
CA MET A 18 38.47 -14.14 31.92
C MET A 18 38.25 -12.82 31.19
N ASP A 19 38.54 -11.68 31.81
CA ASP A 19 38.21 -10.35 31.27
C ASP A 19 38.87 -10.10 29.90
N GLY A 20 40.13 -10.53 29.74
CA GLY A 20 40.84 -10.45 28.47
C GLY A 20 40.30 -11.37 27.38
N VAL A 21 39.68 -12.50 27.74
CA VAL A 21 39.02 -13.42 26.80
C VAL A 21 37.68 -12.86 26.39
N VAL A 22 36.88 -12.42 27.37
CA VAL A 22 35.57 -11.78 27.15
C VAL A 22 35.75 -10.58 26.24
N ARG A 23 36.68 -9.67 26.53
CA ARG A 23 36.91 -8.47 25.70
C ARG A 23 37.24 -8.81 24.25
N ARG A 24 38.07 -9.83 24.01
CA ARG A 24 38.42 -10.27 22.64
C ARG A 24 37.24 -10.92 21.95
N ALA A 25 36.50 -11.79 22.64
CA ALA A 25 35.30 -12.44 22.12
C ALA A 25 34.22 -11.41 21.80
N SER A 26 33.99 -10.42 22.67
CA SER A 26 33.02 -9.34 22.44
C SER A 26 33.32 -8.55 21.17
N VAL A 27 34.59 -8.23 20.91
CA VAL A 27 34.99 -7.52 19.67
C VAL A 27 34.75 -8.40 18.43
N ALA A 28 35.09 -9.69 18.50
CA ALA A 28 34.87 -10.62 17.39
C ALA A 28 33.37 -10.81 17.10
N ILE A 29 32.56 -10.96 18.16
CA ILE A 29 31.11 -11.08 18.06
C ILE A 29 30.50 -9.79 17.51
N ALA A 30 30.93 -8.62 18.00
CA ALA A 30 30.44 -7.33 17.50
C ALA A 30 30.71 -7.15 16.00
N ARG A 31 31.90 -7.58 15.52
CA ARG A 31 32.23 -7.58 14.09
C ARG A 31 31.33 -8.53 13.30
N ALA A 32 31.17 -9.77 13.75
CA ALA A 32 30.32 -10.75 13.08
C ALA A 32 28.84 -10.29 12.99
N VAL A 33 28.33 -9.67 14.06
CA VAL A 33 26.97 -9.09 14.07
C VAL A 33 26.87 -7.90 13.12
N ALA A 34 27.88 -7.03 13.07
CA ALA A 34 27.92 -5.90 12.14
C ALA A 34 27.92 -6.38 10.68
N ASP A 35 28.70 -7.42 10.36
CA ASP A 35 28.76 -8.00 9.02
C ASP A 35 27.42 -8.62 8.62
N LEU A 36 26.77 -9.36 9.53
CA LEU A 36 25.43 -9.92 9.31
C LEU A 36 24.38 -8.82 9.09
N ALA A 37 24.42 -7.75 9.88
CA ALA A 37 23.50 -6.62 9.73
C ALA A 37 23.72 -5.87 8.41
N ALA A 38 24.98 -5.68 8.00
CA ALA A 38 25.33 -5.07 6.73
C ALA A 38 24.85 -5.90 5.53
N ALA A 39 24.98 -7.23 5.60
CA ALA A 39 24.47 -8.15 4.59
C ALA A 39 22.94 -8.08 4.47
N GLN A 40 22.22 -8.14 5.61
CA GLN A 40 20.75 -8.02 5.62
C GLN A 40 20.26 -6.67 5.09
N LEU A 41 20.93 -5.58 5.45
CA LEU A 41 20.58 -4.25 4.96
C LEU A 41 20.79 -4.13 3.45
N SER A 42 21.88 -4.70 2.93
CA SER A 42 22.17 -4.71 1.50
C SER A 42 21.09 -5.45 0.71
N GLU A 43 20.68 -6.62 1.19
CA GLU A 43 19.59 -7.40 0.58
C GLU A 43 18.25 -6.65 0.58
N GLN A 44 17.91 -6.01 1.71
CA GLN A 44 16.68 -5.21 1.81
C GLN A 44 16.71 -3.99 0.88
N LEU A 45 17.87 -3.34 0.75
CA LEU A 45 18.06 -2.22 -0.17
C LEU A 45 17.96 -2.66 -1.62
N GLU A 46 18.55 -3.79 -2.01
CA GLU A 46 18.42 -4.33 -3.37
C GLU A 46 16.95 -4.65 -3.70
N VAL A 47 16.21 -5.26 -2.79
CA VAL A 47 14.77 -5.53 -2.95
C VAL A 47 13.97 -4.23 -3.00
N GLY A 48 14.30 -3.25 -2.16
CA GLY A 48 13.67 -1.93 -2.11
C GLY A 48 13.89 -1.13 -3.39
N VAL A 49 15.13 -1.09 -3.87
CA VAL A 49 15.54 -0.41 -5.11
C VAL A 49 14.95 -1.14 -6.33
N ALA A 50 14.92 -2.48 -6.36
CA ALA A 50 14.28 -3.24 -7.42
C ALA A 50 12.76 -2.97 -7.49
N ARG A 51 12.10 -2.77 -6.35
CA ARG A 51 10.68 -2.37 -6.28
C ARG A 51 10.47 -0.90 -6.65
N ALA A 52 11.38 0.00 -6.26
CA ALA A 52 11.34 1.41 -6.62
C ALA A 52 11.59 1.64 -8.12
N GLY A 53 12.53 0.92 -8.72
CA GLY A 53 12.85 1.00 -10.15
C GLY A 53 11.75 0.45 -11.07
N ARG A 54 10.90 -0.46 -10.59
CA ARG A 54 9.71 -0.94 -11.33
C ARG A 54 8.51 0.00 -11.26
N ARG A 55 8.47 0.92 -10.30
CA ARG A 55 7.47 1.99 -10.25
C ARG A 55 7.98 3.18 -11.06
N ARG A 56 7.85 3.09 -12.39
CA ARG A 56 7.83 4.29 -13.25
C ARG A 56 6.90 5.32 -12.59
N PRO A 57 7.33 6.58 -12.39
CA PRO A 57 6.46 7.60 -11.85
C PRO A 57 5.43 7.96 -12.93
N ARG A 58 4.31 7.22 -12.96
CA ARG A 58 3.10 7.60 -13.70
C ARG A 58 2.34 8.74 -13.00
N ALA A 59 3.01 9.46 -12.10
CA ALA A 59 2.44 10.46 -11.20
C ALA A 59 2.66 11.91 -11.67
N ALA A 60 2.96 12.15 -12.94
CA ALA A 60 3.09 13.50 -13.49
C ALA A 60 2.02 13.89 -14.53
N ILE A 61 0.97 13.07 -14.74
CA ILE A 61 -0.09 13.34 -15.75
C ILE A 61 -1.52 13.34 -15.15
N ALA A 62 -1.69 13.26 -13.82
CA ALA A 62 -3.02 13.17 -13.20
C ALA A 62 -3.44 14.39 -12.36
N ALA A 63 -2.73 15.52 -12.43
CA ALA A 63 -3.21 16.79 -11.86
C ALA A 63 -4.10 17.58 -12.85
N ARG A 64 -4.68 16.92 -13.85
CA ARG A 64 -5.61 17.56 -14.79
C ARG A 64 -7.02 17.50 -14.22
N THR A 65 -7.28 18.43 -13.29
CA THR A 65 -8.60 19.02 -13.02
C THR A 65 -9.76 18.03 -13.11
N THR A 66 -9.92 17.19 -12.08
CA THR A 66 -11.18 16.47 -11.88
C THR A 66 -12.21 17.51 -11.47
N ARG A 67 -12.85 18.16 -12.45
CA ARG A 67 -14.08 18.94 -12.19
C ARG A 67 -15.04 18.01 -11.43
N PRO A 68 -15.62 18.45 -10.31
CA PRO A 68 -16.68 17.69 -9.66
C PRO A 68 -17.77 17.49 -10.70
N ARG A 69 -18.03 16.23 -11.07
CA ARG A 69 -19.13 15.89 -11.96
C ARG A 69 -20.40 16.20 -11.19
N GLY A 70 -21.02 17.33 -11.51
CA GLY A 70 -22.33 17.70 -10.97
C GLY A 70 -23.32 16.56 -11.15
N ASP A 71 -24.31 16.52 -10.27
CA ASP A 71 -25.33 15.47 -10.26
C ASP A 71 -25.97 15.32 -11.63
N ILE A 72 -25.83 14.13 -12.22
CA ILE A 72 -26.35 13.83 -13.57
C ILE A 72 -27.86 13.65 -13.47
N SER A 73 -28.62 14.66 -13.88
CA SER A 73 -30.09 14.65 -13.92
C SER A 73 -30.67 14.06 -15.20
N ARG A 74 -29.87 13.97 -16.28
CA ARG A 74 -30.28 13.48 -17.60
C ARG A 74 -29.24 12.52 -18.16
N TRP A 75 -29.69 11.38 -18.67
CA TRP A 75 -28.85 10.37 -19.29
C TRP A 75 -29.49 9.83 -20.56
N ALA A 76 -28.73 9.75 -21.64
CA ALA A 76 -29.17 9.15 -22.90
C ALA A 76 -28.46 7.82 -23.12
N ALA A 77 -29.16 6.82 -23.65
CA ALA A 77 -28.59 5.55 -24.08
C ALA A 77 -27.90 5.69 -25.44
N ASP A 78 -27.07 6.72 -25.63
CA ASP A 78 -26.37 7.01 -26.88
C ASP A 78 -25.02 6.28 -26.96
N ARG A 79 -24.32 6.35 -28.11
CA ARG A 79 -22.99 5.74 -28.27
C ARG A 79 -21.94 6.27 -27.29
N ARG A 80 -22.09 7.50 -26.80
CA ARG A 80 -21.13 8.15 -25.88
C ARG A 80 -21.34 7.76 -24.42
N ALA A 81 -22.51 7.23 -24.07
CA ALA A 81 -22.83 6.77 -22.74
C ALA A 81 -21.94 5.58 -22.34
N ARG A 82 -21.11 5.82 -21.32
CA ARG A 82 -20.15 4.83 -20.81
C ARG A 82 -20.71 4.00 -19.66
N ARG A 83 -21.45 4.62 -18.73
CA ARG A 83 -22.03 3.97 -17.55
C ARG A 83 -23.50 4.34 -17.43
N VAL A 84 -24.31 3.41 -16.93
CA VAL A 84 -25.70 3.64 -16.56
C VAL A 84 -25.75 4.26 -15.15
N PRO A 85 -26.33 5.46 -14.98
CA PRO A 85 -26.49 6.08 -13.66
C PRO A 85 -27.53 5.36 -12.80
N ASN A 86 -27.39 5.46 -11.47
CA ASN A 86 -28.27 4.78 -10.51
C ASN A 86 -29.76 5.10 -10.72
N PHE A 87 -30.13 6.36 -11.00
CA PHE A 87 -31.54 6.73 -11.21
C PHE A 87 -32.17 6.00 -12.41
N VAL A 88 -31.38 5.65 -13.42
CA VAL A 88 -31.86 4.88 -14.58
C VAL A 88 -32.03 3.40 -14.20
N ILE A 89 -31.14 2.87 -13.36
CA ILE A 89 -31.22 1.51 -12.84
C ILE A 89 -32.45 1.38 -11.93
N GLU A 90 -32.68 2.35 -11.04
CA GLU A 90 -33.84 2.39 -10.15
C GLU A 90 -35.15 2.48 -10.93
N LEU A 91 -35.17 3.25 -12.02
CA LEU A 91 -36.36 3.43 -12.86
C LEU A 91 -36.67 2.23 -13.76
N THR A 92 -35.64 1.53 -14.27
CA THR A 92 -35.81 0.48 -15.29
C THR A 92 -35.58 -0.95 -14.78
N GLY A 93 -34.91 -1.10 -13.64
CA GLY A 93 -34.38 -2.37 -13.13
C GLY A 93 -33.19 -2.93 -13.92
N LEU A 94 -32.71 -2.22 -14.95
CA LEU A 94 -31.66 -2.69 -15.86
C LEU A 94 -30.30 -2.10 -15.48
N LYS A 95 -29.30 -2.96 -15.29
CA LYS A 95 -27.97 -2.56 -14.80
C LYS A 95 -27.03 -2.13 -15.92
N THR A 96 -27.24 -2.62 -17.13
CA THR A 96 -26.31 -2.42 -18.25
C THR A 96 -26.96 -1.61 -19.37
N LYS A 97 -26.13 -0.79 -20.05
CA LYS A 97 -26.57 -0.02 -21.21
C LYS A 97 -27.10 -0.93 -22.32
N LYS A 98 -26.49 -2.11 -22.51
CA LYS A 98 -26.93 -3.10 -23.49
C LYS A 98 -28.38 -3.53 -23.26
N GLN A 99 -28.76 -3.82 -22.01
CA GLN A 99 -30.13 -4.18 -21.66
C GLN A 99 -31.10 -3.02 -21.92
N ILE A 100 -30.69 -1.79 -21.60
CA ILE A 100 -31.52 -0.60 -21.84
C ILE A 100 -31.74 -0.38 -23.33
N VAL A 101 -30.68 -0.45 -24.14
CA VAL A 101 -30.79 -0.32 -25.60
C VAL A 101 -31.65 -1.44 -26.19
N GLN A 102 -31.56 -2.65 -25.65
CA GLN A 102 -32.39 -3.78 -26.09
C GLN A 102 -33.88 -3.57 -25.78
N LYS A 103 -34.23 -2.98 -24.63
CA LYS A 103 -35.61 -2.79 -24.18
C LYS A 103 -36.25 -1.48 -24.62
N TYR A 104 -35.46 -0.43 -24.82
CA TYR A 104 -35.95 0.93 -25.07
C TYR A 104 -35.43 1.53 -26.38
N GLY A 105 -34.49 0.88 -27.07
CA GLY A 105 -33.87 1.38 -28.30
C GLY A 105 -32.61 2.23 -28.06
N ASP A 106 -31.86 2.47 -29.14
CA ASP A 106 -30.68 3.36 -29.12
C ASP A 106 -31.12 4.84 -29.01
N GLY A 107 -30.37 5.64 -28.26
CA GLY A 107 -30.62 7.08 -28.12
C GLY A 107 -31.78 7.48 -27.21
N VAL A 108 -32.40 6.54 -26.48
CA VAL A 108 -33.47 6.86 -25.53
C VAL A 108 -32.96 7.74 -24.38
N VAL A 109 -33.76 8.72 -23.94
CA VAL A 109 -33.39 9.68 -22.89
C VAL A 109 -34.17 9.40 -21.61
N PHE A 110 -33.44 9.35 -20.49
CA PHE A 110 -33.97 9.22 -19.14
C PHE A 110 -33.65 10.49 -18.35
N GLU A 111 -34.65 11.00 -17.62
CA GLU A 111 -34.53 12.16 -16.76
C GLU A 111 -34.97 11.78 -15.34
N LYS A 112 -34.20 12.22 -14.34
CA LYS A 112 -34.49 11.94 -12.94
C LYS A 112 -35.85 12.53 -12.56
N GLY A 113 -36.76 11.69 -12.04
CA GLY A 113 -38.11 12.08 -11.63
C GLY A 113 -39.18 12.03 -12.73
N LYS A 114 -38.82 11.73 -13.99
CA LYS A 114 -39.81 11.47 -15.05
C LYS A 114 -40.06 9.97 -15.20
N PRO A 115 -41.25 9.55 -15.65
CA PRO A 115 -41.55 8.16 -15.91
C PRO A 115 -40.62 7.59 -17.00
N ALA A 116 -40.40 6.28 -16.96
CA ALA A 116 -39.59 5.63 -17.96
C ALA A 116 -40.19 5.86 -19.37
N PRO A 117 -39.35 6.14 -20.38
CA PRO A 117 -39.77 6.16 -21.78
C PRO A 117 -40.40 4.82 -22.17
N LYS A 118 -41.30 4.84 -23.16
CA LYS A 118 -42.00 3.62 -23.57
C LYS A 118 -41.00 2.57 -24.06
N PRO A 119 -41.08 1.32 -23.57
CA PRO A 119 -40.27 0.23 -24.10
C PRO A 119 -40.62 0.01 -25.58
N ARG A 120 -39.61 -0.41 -26.34
CA ARG A 120 -39.70 -0.62 -27.79
C ARG A 120 -40.11 -2.06 -28.11
#